data_AF-A0A967MAP1-F1
#
_entry.id   AF-A0A967MAP1-F1
#
_cell.length_a   1.000
_cell.length_b   1.000
_cell.length_c   1.000
_cell.angle_alpha   90.00
_cell.angle_beta   90.00
_cell.angle_gamma   90.00
#
_symmetry.space_group_name_H-M   'P 1'
#
loop_
_entity.id
_entity.type
_entity.pdbx_description
1 polymer ?
#
loop_
_entity_poly.entity_id
_entity_poly.type
_entity_poly.pdbx_seq_one_letter_code
_entity_poly.pdbx_strand_id
1 'polypeptide(L)'
;VAVVAKIFGHKIHVLFQRVQEIFSELAARVQENLSGARVVRAYAQEKREIALFDQLNRRYLEGNRRLIRWNAAFHPLLQGVIGLASAIVLGYGGRLLVTGGISVGQFVTFNLFLAKLIWPFISIG
;
A
#
# COMPACT_ATOMS: atom_id res chain seq x y z
N VAL A 1 7.43 13.32 -2.67
CA VAL A 1 6.49 12.62 -1.76
C VAL A 1 5.10 12.50 -2.39
N ALA A 2 4.43 13.61 -2.73
CA ALA A 2 3.07 13.61 -3.30
C ALA A 2 2.88 12.72 -4.56
N VAL A 3 3.84 12.74 -5.49
CA VAL A 3 3.78 11.90 -6.70
C VAL A 3 3.86 10.40 -6.36
N VAL A 4 4.76 10.04 -5.44
CA VAL A 4 4.89 8.65 -4.95
C VAL A 4 3.62 8.21 -4.25
N ALA A 5 3.10 9.06 -3.34
CA ALA A 5 1.83 8.84 -2.64
C ALA A 5 0.68 8.59 -3.62
N LYS A 6 0.45 9.50 -4.57
CA LYS A 6 -0.64 9.39 -5.56
C LYS A 6 -0.55 8.14 -6.44
N ILE A 7 0.65 7.81 -6.95
CA ILE A 7 0.82 6.66 -7.86
C ILE A 7 0.63 5.35 -7.10
N PHE A 8 1.27 5.21 -5.94
CA PHE A 8 1.17 3.98 -5.14
C PHE A 8 -0.22 3.83 -4.51
N GLY A 9 -0.77 4.91 -3.95
CA GLY A 9 -2.12 4.95 -3.39
C GLY A 9 -3.17 4.50 -4.39
N HIS A 10 -3.17 5.08 -5.60
CA HIS A 10 -4.08 4.65 -6.67
C HIS A 10 -3.87 3.19 -7.06
N LYS A 11 -2.61 2.74 -7.21
CA LYS A 11 -2.33 1.35 -7.61
C LYS A 11 -2.75 0.34 -6.55
N ILE A 12 -2.48 0.63 -5.28
CA ILE A 12 -2.87 -0.17 -4.12
C ILE A 12 -4.39 -0.23 -4.04
N HIS A 13 -5.08 0.90 -4.20
CA HIS A 13 -6.54 0.97 -4.17
C HIS A 13 -7.19 0.07 -5.23
N VAL A 14 -6.73 0.16 -6.49
CA VAL A 14 -7.25 -0.68 -7.58
C VAL A 14 -6.98 -2.17 -7.34
N LEU A 15 -5.79 -2.52 -6.82
CA LEU A 15 -5.47 -3.91 -6.50
C LEU A 15 -6.29 -4.43 -5.32
N PHE A 16 -6.54 -3.59 -4.32
CA PHE A 16 -7.38 -3.91 -3.17
C PHE A 16 -8.82 -4.19 -3.60
N GLN A 17 -9.40 -3.33 -4.45
CA GLN A 17 -10.75 -3.56 -5.00
C GLN A 17 -10.87 -4.93 -5.70
N ARG A 18 -9.89 -5.27 -6.55
CA ARG A 18 -9.87 -6.59 -7.23
C ARG A 18 -9.76 -7.77 -6.26
N VAL A 19 -8.93 -7.64 -5.22
CA VAL A 19 -8.81 -8.67 -4.18
C VAL A 19 -10.12 -8.81 -3.40
N GLN A 20 -10.79 -7.69 -3.12
CA GLN A 20 -12.07 -7.66 -2.44
C GLN A 20 -13.19 -8.32 -3.27
N GLU A 21 -13.21 -8.10 -4.60
CA GLU A 21 -14.15 -8.77 -5.51
C GLU A 21 -14.01 -10.30 -5.45
N ILE A 22 -12.77 -10.80 -5.55
CA ILE A 22 -12.50 -12.25 -5.48
C ILE A 22 -12.86 -12.80 -4.09
N PHE A 23 -12.59 -12.04 -3.02
CA PHE A 23 -12.99 -12.42 -1.67
C PHE A 23 -14.51 -12.53 -1.51
N SER A 24 -15.26 -11.58 -2.07
CA SER A 24 -16.73 -11.62 -2.06
C SER A 24 -17.28 -12.83 -2.81
N GLU A 25 -16.70 -13.18 -3.96
CA GLU A 25 -17.06 -14.40 -4.70
C GLU A 25 -16.78 -15.67 -3.88
N LEU A 26 -15.60 -15.76 -3.27
CA LEU A 26 -15.22 -16.86 -2.40
C LEU A 26 -16.17 -17.00 -1.20
N ALA A 27 -16.50 -15.89 -0.55
CA ALA A 27 -17.40 -15.86 0.60
C ALA A 27 -18.83 -16.27 0.21
N ALA A 28 -19.34 -15.78 -0.91
CA ALA A 28 -20.65 -16.15 -1.44
C ALA A 28 -20.73 -17.67 -1.72
N ARG A 29 -19.68 -18.24 -2.34
CA ARG A 29 -19.63 -19.68 -2.62
C ARG A 29 -19.58 -20.53 -1.36
N VAL A 30 -18.81 -20.10 -0.35
CA VAL A 30 -18.77 -20.76 0.96
C VAL A 30 -20.15 -20.71 1.61
N GLN A 31 -20.81 -19.55 1.59
CA GLN A 31 -22.15 -19.39 2.15
C GLN A 31 -23.17 -20.30 1.46
N GLU A 32 -23.17 -20.35 0.12
CA GLU A 32 -24.02 -21.26 -0.68
C GLU A 32 -23.79 -22.72 -0.29
N ASN A 33 -22.54 -23.15 -0.21
CA ASN A 33 -22.18 -24.53 0.13
C ASN A 33 -22.56 -24.91 1.57
N LEU A 34 -22.48 -23.97 2.51
CA LEU A 34 -22.90 -24.20 3.90
C LEU A 34 -24.42 -24.25 4.03
N SER A 35 -25.14 -23.32 3.40
CA SER A 35 -26.61 -23.32 3.37
C SER A 35 -27.17 -24.54 2.62
N GLY A 36 -26.50 -24.98 1.56
CA GLY A 36 -26.83 -26.12 0.72
C GLY A 36 -26.15 -27.44 1.10
N ALA A 37 -25.55 -27.55 2.29
CA ALA A 37 -24.67 -28.68 2.63
C ALA A 37 -25.34 -30.06 2.47
N ARG A 38 -26.66 -30.17 2.74
CA ARG A 38 -27.42 -31.41 2.50
C ARG A 38 -27.50 -31.76 1.02
N VAL A 39 -27.67 -30.77 0.14
CA VAL A 39 -27.73 -30.95 -1.31
C VAL A 39 -26.36 -31.38 -1.85
N VAL A 40 -25.28 -30.71 -1.43
CA VAL A 40 -23.92 -31.07 -1.82
C VAL A 40 -23.61 -32.53 -1.46
N ARG A 41 -23.99 -32.97 -0.25
CA ARG A 41 -23.83 -34.37 0.19
C ARG A 41 -24.75 -35.35 -0.54
N ALA A 42 -26.01 -34.99 -0.77
CA ALA A 42 -26.97 -35.84 -1.46
C ALA A 42 -26.52 -36.20 -2.89
N TYR A 43 -25.79 -35.29 -3.54
CA TYR A 43 -25.23 -35.50 -4.88
C TYR A 43 -23.73 -35.85 -4.88
N ALA A 44 -23.14 -36.13 -3.70
CA ALA A 44 -21.71 -36.44 -3.51
C ALA A 44 -20.76 -35.45 -4.22
N GLN A 45 -21.09 -34.15 -4.19
CA GLN A 45 -20.36 -33.08 -4.90
C GLN A 45 -19.24 -32.45 -4.06
N GLU A 46 -18.93 -32.93 -2.86
CA GLU A 46 -17.98 -32.29 -1.94
C GLU A 46 -16.60 -32.08 -2.58
N LYS A 47 -16.06 -33.10 -3.27
CA LYS A 47 -14.76 -33.01 -3.93
C LYS A 47 -14.75 -31.92 -5.01
N ARG A 48 -15.86 -31.75 -5.73
CA ARG A 48 -15.99 -30.73 -6.77
C ARG A 48 -16.03 -29.34 -6.15
N GLU A 49 -16.81 -29.16 -5.09
CA GLU A 49 -16.89 -27.88 -4.38
C GLU A 49 -15.55 -27.48 -3.74
N ILE A 50 -14.81 -28.45 -3.20
CA ILE A 50 -13.45 -28.21 -2.68
C ILE A 50 -12.50 -27.79 -3.81
N ALA A 51 -12.56 -28.44 -4.97
CA ALA A 51 -11.70 -28.08 -6.10
C ALA A 51 -12.01 -26.66 -6.64
N LEU A 52 -13.29 -26.29 -6.70
CA LEU A 52 -13.71 -24.94 -7.07
C LEU A 52 -13.25 -23.90 -6.04
N PHE A 53 -13.39 -24.21 -4.75
CA PHE A 53 -12.88 -23.36 -3.67
C PHE A 53 -11.35 -23.17 -3.78
N ASP A 54 -10.58 -24.23 -4.01
CA ASP A 54 -9.12 -24.14 -4.14
C ASP A 54 -8.73 -23.26 -5.33
N GLN A 55 -9.45 -23.35 -6.46
CA GLN A 55 -9.21 -22.50 -7.63
C GLN A 55 -9.45 -21.01 -7.31
N LEU A 56 -10.55 -20.67 -6.65
CA LEU A 56 -10.85 -19.29 -6.25
C LEU A 56 -9.85 -18.79 -5.20
N ASN A 57 -9.49 -19.62 -4.23
CA ASN A 57 -8.52 -19.29 -3.20
C ASN A 57 -7.12 -19.02 -3.78
N ARG A 58 -6.69 -19.77 -4.81
CA ARG A 58 -5.43 -19.48 -5.52
C ARG A 58 -5.45 -18.12 -6.20
N ARG A 59 -6.55 -17.74 -6.86
CA ARG A 59 -6.73 -16.41 -7.45
C ARG A 59 -6.68 -15.32 -6.39
N TYR A 60 -7.35 -15.54 -5.25
CA TYR A 60 -7.31 -14.63 -4.10
C TYR A 60 -5.88 -14.45 -3.56
N LEU A 61 -5.12 -15.55 -3.42
CA LEU A 61 -3.73 -15.54 -2.98
C LEU A 61 -2.81 -14.79 -3.95
N GLU A 62 -2.95 -15.02 -5.26
CA GLU A 62 -2.17 -14.31 -6.28
C GLU A 62 -2.47 -12.82 -6.30
N GLY A 63 -3.74 -12.44 -6.18
CA GLY A 63 -4.18 -11.05 -6.04
C GLY A 63 -3.54 -10.39 -4.81
N ASN A 64 -3.63 -11.03 -3.64
CA ASN A 64 -3.02 -10.54 -2.41
C ASN A 64 -1.49 -10.43 -2.51
N ARG A 65 -0.81 -11.41 -3.08
CA ARG A 65 0.65 -11.35 -3.31
C ARG A 65 1.04 -10.15 -4.16
N ARG A 66 0.22 -9.78 -5.14
CA ARG A 66 0.46 -8.57 -5.95
C ARG A 66 0.22 -7.31 -5.12
N LEU A 67 -0.89 -7.22 -4.39
CA LEU A 67 -1.20 -6.10 -3.50
C LEU A 67 -0.09 -5.87 -2.46
N ILE A 68 0.33 -6.92 -1.77
CA ILE A 68 1.38 -6.89 -0.74
C ILE A 68 2.70 -6.37 -1.31
N ARG A 69 3.11 -6.79 -2.51
CA ARG A 69 4.34 -6.27 -3.14
C ARG A 69 4.32 -4.76 -3.34
N TRP A 70 3.18 -4.20 -3.76
CA TRP A 70 3.03 -2.75 -3.92
C TRP A 70 2.99 -2.04 -2.57
N ASN A 71 2.27 -2.59 -1.60
CA ASN A 71 2.17 -2.03 -0.26
C ASN A 71 3.53 -2.05 0.47
N ALA A 72 4.28 -3.14 0.36
CA ALA A 72 5.59 -3.30 0.99
C ALA A 72 6.65 -2.34 0.41
N ALA A 73 6.57 -2.02 -0.88
CA ALA A 73 7.48 -1.07 -1.52
C ALA A 73 7.15 0.40 -1.21
N PHE A 74 5.93 0.70 -0.75
CA PHE A 74 5.46 2.08 -0.55
C PHE A 74 6.27 2.82 0.52
N HIS A 75 6.40 2.23 1.72
CA HIS A 75 7.06 2.88 2.85
C HIS A 75 8.58 3.11 2.61
N PRO A 76 9.36 2.12 2.11
CA PRO A 76 10.75 2.34 1.76
C PRO A 76 10.96 3.44 0.71
N LEU A 77 10.10 3.52 -0.30
CA LEU A 77 10.20 4.57 -1.33
C LEU A 77 9.88 5.95 -0.77
N LEU A 78 8.86 6.06 0.08
CA LEU A 78 8.54 7.30 0.79
C LEU A 78 9.72 7.76 1.65
N GLN A 79 10.27 6.86 2.46
CA GLN A 79 11.45 7.16 3.28
C GLN A 79 12.66 7.54 2.43
N GLY A 80 12.87 6.88 1.29
CA GLY A 80 13.94 7.22 0.34
C GLY A 80 13.83 8.65 -0.17
N VAL A 81 12.63 9.10 -0.57
CA VAL A 81 12.42 10.48 -1.03
C VAL A 81 12.63 11.49 0.10
N ILE A 82 12.15 11.19 1.31
CA ILE A 82 12.36 12.05 2.48
C ILE A 82 13.85 12.12 2.83
N GLY A 83 14.55 10.98 2.86
CA GLY A 83 15.98 10.90 3.14
C GLY A 83 16.81 11.67 2.12
N LEU A 84 16.48 11.57 0.82
CA LEU A 84 17.13 12.36 -0.23
C LEU A 84 16.90 13.87 -0.03
N ALA A 85 15.67 14.28 0.30
CA ALA A 85 15.37 15.68 0.60
C ALA A 85 16.19 16.16 1.81
N SER A 86 16.25 15.38 2.89
CA SER A 86 17.06 15.70 4.07
C SER A 86 18.55 15.80 3.73
N ALA A 87 19.09 14.88 2.92
CA ALA A 87 20.49 14.94 2.48
C ALA A 87 20.81 16.20 1.69
N ILE A 88 19.91 16.63 0.79
CA ILE A 88 20.06 17.88 0.03
C ILE A 88 20.03 19.08 0.96
N VAL A 89 19.09 19.14 1.91
CA VAL A 89 18.97 20.24 2.86
C VAL A 89 20.20 20.35 3.75
N LEU A 90 20.68 19.23 4.29
CA LEU A 90 21.89 19.20 5.12
C LEU A 90 23.14 19.57 4.31
N GLY A 91 23.30 19.04 3.10
CA GLY A 91 24.47 19.30 2.26
C GLY A 91 24.52 20.73 1.73
N TYR A 92 23.49 21.14 0.99
CA TYR A 92 23.44 22.47 0.37
C TYR A 92 23.14 23.57 1.39
N GLY A 93 22.16 23.35 2.27
CA GLY A 93 21.84 24.30 3.33
C GLY A 93 22.98 24.44 4.34
N GLY A 94 23.68 23.35 4.66
CA GLY A 94 24.89 23.39 5.49
C GLY A 94 26.01 24.20 4.84
N ARG A 95 26.22 24.06 3.52
CA ARG A 95 27.18 24.90 2.80
C ARG A 95 26.82 26.38 2.89
N LEU A 96 25.57 26.74 2.63
CA LEU A 96 25.06 28.12 2.75
C LEU A 96 25.25 28.69 4.17
N LEU A 97 25.06 27.86 5.19
CA LEU A 97 25.26 28.26 6.59
C LEU A 97 26.72 28.60 6.86
N VAL A 98 27.66 27.77 6.41
CA VAL A 98 29.10 27.98 6.65
C VAL A 98 29.63 29.16 5.85
N THR A 99 29.12 29.41 4.64
CA THR A 99 29.52 30.57 3.84
C THR A 99 28.81 31.88 4.24
N GLY A 100 28.02 31.88 5.32
CA GLY A 100 27.30 33.06 5.81
C GLY A 100 26.12 33.50 4.93
N GLY A 101 25.66 32.66 4.00
CA GLY A 101 24.51 32.95 3.14
C GLY A 101 23.16 32.83 3.85
N ILE A 102 23.10 32.09 4.96
CA ILE A 102 21.95 32.00 5.86
C ILE A 102 22.42 31.97 7.32
N SER A 103 21.56 32.40 8.25
CA SER A 103 21.80 32.26 9.68
C SER A 103 21.44 30.86 10.19
N VAL A 104 21.98 30.49 11.36
CA VAL A 104 21.61 29.25 12.07
C VAL A 104 20.10 29.19 12.30
N GLY A 105 19.49 30.31 12.69
CA GLY A 105 18.05 30.39 12.93
C GLY A 105 17.22 30.13 11.67
N GLN A 106 17.63 30.66 10.52
CA GLN A 106 16.99 30.38 9.23
C GLN A 106 17.11 28.90 8.84
N PHE A 107 18.29 28.31 9.01
CA PHE A 107 18.52 26.89 8.72
C PHE A 107 17.65 25.96 9.58
N VAL A 108 17.59 26.20 10.89
CA VAL A 108 16.76 25.42 11.82
C VAL A 108 15.27 25.61 11.51
N THR A 109 14.83 26.85 11.28
CA THR A 109 13.42 27.15 10.99
C THR A 109 12.96 26.47 9.70
N PHE A 110 13.79 26.49 8.66
CA PHE A 110 13.50 25.80 7.40
C PHE A 110 13.33 24.29 7.60
N ASN A 111 14.23 23.65 8.36
CA ASN A 111 14.12 22.22 8.66
C ASN A 111 12.84 21.89 9.44
N LEU A 112 12.46 22.71 10.41
CA LEU A 112 11.21 22.54 11.16
C LEU A 112 9.98 22.65 10.26
N PHE A 113 9.94 23.62 9.35
CA PHE A 113 8.84 23.76 8.40
C PHE A 113 8.79 22.62 7.39
N LEU A 114 9.94 22.15 6.92
CA LEU A 114 10.01 21.01 6.02
C LEU A 114 9.49 19.73 6.70
N ALA A 115 9.88 19.49 7.96
CA ALA A 115 9.37 18.36 8.74
C ALA A 115 7.83 18.44 8.93
N LYS A 116 7.29 19.62 9.22
CA LYS A 116 5.84 19.84 9.33
C LYS A 116 5.09 19.59 8.03
N LEU A 117 5.71 19.86 6.87
CA LEU A 117 5.09 19.65 5.56
C LEU A 117 5.02 18.19 5.14
N ILE A 118 5.90 17.32 5.65
CA ILE A 118 5.94 15.90 5.23
C ILE A 118 4.59 15.20 5.46
N TRP A 119 3.98 15.37 6.64
CA TRP A 119 2.77 14.63 7.01
C TRP A 119 1.55 15.00 6.14
N PRO A 120 1.21 16.29 5.92
CA PRO A 120 0.15 16.68 4.99
C PRO A 120 0.31 16.14 3.57
N PHE A 121 1.55 16.07 3.06
CA PHE A 121 1.80 15.53 1.73
C PHE A 121 1.63 14.01 1.64
N ILE A 122 1.81 13.29 2.76
CA ILE A 122 1.53 11.86 2.85
C ILE A 122 0.03 11.64 2.99
N SER A 123 -0.69 12.44 3.77
CA SER A 123 -2.13 12.22 4.02
C SER A 123 -3.03 12.50 2.81
N ILE A 124 -2.58 13.33 1.85
CA ILE A 124 -3.36 13.69 0.66
C ILE A 124 -3.28 12.62 -0.44
N GLY A 125 -2.22 11.81 -0.50
CA GLY A 125 -1.99 10.85 -1.58
C GLY A 125 -2.25 9.41 -1.16
#